data_AF-G5EF94-F1
#
_entry.id   AF-G5EF94-F1
#
_cell.length_a   1.000
_cell.length_b   1.000
_cell.length_c   1.000
_cell.angle_alpha   90.00
_cell.angle_beta   90.00
_cell.angle_gamma   90.00
#
_symmetry.space_group_name_H-M   'P 1'
#
loop_
_entity.id
_entity.type
_entity.pdbx_description
1 polymer ?
#
loop_
_entity_poly.entity_id
_entity_poly.type
_entity_poly.pdbx_seq_one_letter_code
_entity_poly.pdbx_strand_id
1 'polypeptide(L)'
;MKNSYGTINKNQAVCNTIMCLIFLLYVCPMQLSGADILVQYSHILGGSAMAAYEISHLSHLLTALNRFCVVFFPFYYKTLFSKLGTIVIIHAIWVVSILFCVLFYEILGCLFTFDEVSWTFGFLTTKKCNQMTWYTDLILNTAMIIIILVVNLLTAFKAGKNSRSLMNAAGIKMSKKQKQRELGFIKQTFLQGICLFAGQFTYYLIAPLLSDTVLLFLLLDNSIFKQRDT
;
A
#
# COMPACT_ATOMS: atom_id res chain seq x y z
N MET A 1 13.04 16.57 -6.94
CA MET A 1 11.75 15.87 -7.14
C MET A 1 10.60 16.87 -7.42
N LYS A 2 10.68 17.69 -8.48
CA LYS A 2 9.67 18.76 -8.76
C LYS A 2 8.60 18.38 -9.80
N ASN A 3 8.50 17.09 -10.17
CA ASN A 3 7.44 16.59 -11.05
C ASN A 3 6.34 15.90 -10.22
N SER A 4 5.18 15.69 -10.84
CA SER A 4 4.03 15.04 -10.20
C SER A 4 4.38 13.68 -9.59
N TYR A 5 5.09 12.83 -10.34
CA TYR A 5 5.59 11.53 -9.89
C TYR A 5 6.38 11.59 -8.58
N GLY A 6 7.31 12.55 -8.46
CA GLY A 6 8.12 12.72 -7.26
C GLY A 6 7.31 13.21 -6.05
N THR A 7 6.33 14.08 -6.28
CA THR A 7 5.41 14.55 -5.22
C THR A 7 4.54 13.41 -4.69
N ILE A 8 4.00 12.57 -5.57
CA ILE A 8 3.16 11.41 -5.17
C ILE A 8 3.98 10.41 -4.36
N ASN A 9 5.19 10.05 -4.82
CA ASN A 9 6.04 9.13 -4.08
C ASN A 9 6.51 9.68 -2.74
N LYS A 10 6.72 11.01 -2.64
CA LYS A 10 7.02 11.64 -1.35
C LYS A 10 5.83 11.47 -0.38
N ASN A 11 4.60 11.67 -0.86
CA ASN A 11 3.41 11.44 -0.05
C ASN A 11 3.34 9.99 0.46
N GLN A 12 3.54 9.02 -0.44
CA GLN A 12 3.57 7.61 -0.09
C GLN A 12 4.64 7.29 0.96
N ALA A 13 5.85 7.82 0.79
CA ALA A 13 6.94 7.62 1.74
C ALA A 13 6.59 8.18 3.12
N VAL A 14 5.97 9.37 3.20
CA VAL A 14 5.51 9.96 4.46
C VAL A 14 4.50 9.04 5.16
N CYS A 15 3.50 8.54 4.44
CA CYS A 15 2.50 7.61 5.01
C CYS A 15 3.14 6.32 5.52
N ASN A 16 4.06 5.72 4.75
CA ASN A 16 4.78 4.53 5.16
C ASN A 16 5.65 4.79 6.39
N THR A 17 6.32 5.94 6.47
CA THR A 17 7.09 6.34 7.65
C THR A 17 6.19 6.52 8.88
N ILE A 18 5.00 7.14 8.73
CA ILE A 18 4.03 7.27 9.83
C ILE A 18 3.64 5.89 10.36
N MET A 19 3.29 4.94 9.48
CA MET A 19 2.97 3.57 9.89
C MET A 19 4.14 2.92 10.65
N CYS A 20 5.35 2.97 10.10
CA CYS A 20 6.53 2.40 10.76
C CYS A 20 6.79 3.03 12.13
N LEU A 21 6.59 4.34 12.28
CA LEU A 21 6.75 5.04 13.55
C LEU A 21 5.69 4.61 14.58
N ILE A 22 4.44 4.37 14.16
CA ILE A 22 3.39 3.85 15.04
C ILE A 22 3.78 2.45 15.54
N PHE A 23 4.20 1.55 14.66
CA PHE A 23 4.62 0.21 15.08
C PHE A 23 5.86 0.23 15.99
N LEU A 24 6.86 1.05 15.65
CA LEU A 24 8.12 1.12 16.40
C LEU A 24 7.95 1.79 17.78
N LEU A 25 7.23 2.90 17.85
CA LEU A 25 7.17 3.75 19.04
C LEU A 25 5.94 3.49 19.92
N TYR A 26 4.96 2.72 19.44
CA TYR A 26 3.75 2.43 20.19
C TYR A 26 3.46 0.94 20.34
N VAL A 27 3.38 0.19 19.22
CA VAL A 27 3.08 -1.26 19.28
C VAL A 27 4.20 -2.02 19.99
N CYS A 28 5.46 -1.77 19.66
CA CYS A 28 6.60 -2.43 20.30
C CYS A 28 6.68 -2.17 21.83
N PRO A 29 6.59 -0.92 22.33
CA PRO A 29 6.50 -0.68 23.77
C PRO A 29 5.27 -1.33 24.43
N MET A 30 4.13 -1.36 23.75
CA MET A 30 2.91 -2.02 24.27
C MET A 30 3.12 -3.53 24.43
N GLN A 31 3.71 -4.17 23.43
CA GLN A 31 4.09 -5.58 23.45
C GLN A 31 5.03 -5.93 24.61
N LEU A 32 6.00 -5.06 24.89
CA LEU A 32 7.00 -5.28 25.95
C LEU A 32 6.49 -4.97 27.37
N SER A 33 5.61 -3.97 27.51
CA SER A 33 5.15 -3.49 28.82
C SER A 33 3.84 -4.11 29.29
N GLY A 34 3.01 -4.62 28.38
CA GLY A 34 1.69 -5.16 28.72
C GLY A 34 0.76 -4.12 29.39
N ALA A 35 0.98 -2.83 29.16
CA ALA A 35 0.26 -1.79 29.87
C ALA A 35 -1.19 -1.61 29.36
N ASP A 36 -2.17 -1.92 30.21
CA ASP A 36 -3.62 -1.84 29.90
C ASP A 36 -4.06 -0.47 29.33
N ILE A 37 -3.46 0.62 29.80
CA ILE A 37 -3.77 1.99 29.33
C ILE A 37 -3.42 2.14 27.85
N LEU A 38 -2.29 1.57 27.40
CA LEU A 38 -1.91 1.63 26.00
C LEU A 38 -2.88 0.80 25.15
N VAL A 39 -3.30 -0.37 25.63
CA VAL A 39 -4.28 -1.21 24.94
C VAL A 39 -5.63 -0.48 24.78
N GLN A 40 -6.11 0.21 25.82
CA GLN A 40 -7.40 0.92 25.80
C GLN A 40 -7.49 1.99 24.71
N TYR A 41 -6.42 2.77 24.51
CA TYR A 41 -6.37 3.83 23.49
C TYR A 41 -5.78 3.37 22.14
N SER A 42 -5.47 2.08 22.02
CA SER A 42 -4.76 1.55 20.85
C SER A 42 -5.54 1.71 19.54
N HIS A 43 -6.88 1.73 19.61
CA HIS A 43 -7.75 1.98 18.46
C HIS A 43 -7.47 3.30 17.73
N ILE A 44 -7.08 4.37 18.43
CA ILE A 44 -6.80 5.68 17.82
C ILE A 44 -5.58 5.60 16.88
N LEU A 45 -4.52 4.94 17.35
CA LEU A 45 -3.31 4.75 16.56
C LEU A 45 -3.46 3.64 15.52
N GLY A 46 -4.27 2.63 15.79
CA GLY A 46 -4.66 1.64 14.80
C GLY A 46 -5.46 2.27 13.66
N GLY A 47 -6.47 3.08 13.95
CA GLY A 47 -7.23 3.84 12.96
C GLY A 47 -6.35 4.81 12.16
N SER A 48 -5.40 5.46 12.82
CA SER A 48 -4.40 6.32 12.15
C SER A 48 -3.47 5.52 11.23
N ALA A 49 -3.04 4.33 11.64
CA ALA A 49 -2.23 3.44 10.81
C ALA A 49 -3.02 2.95 9.59
N MET A 50 -4.30 2.59 9.76
CA MET A 50 -5.19 2.22 8.65
C MET A 50 -5.41 3.36 7.67
N ALA A 51 -5.65 4.59 8.16
CA ALA A 51 -5.76 5.75 7.30
C ALA A 51 -4.46 5.98 6.50
N ALA A 52 -3.30 5.89 7.16
CA ALA A 52 -2.01 6.01 6.49
C ALA A 52 -1.78 4.90 5.45
N TYR A 53 -2.20 3.67 5.75
CA TYR A 53 -2.17 2.54 4.83
C TYR A 53 -3.01 2.81 3.57
N GLU A 54 -4.28 3.21 3.73
CA GLU A 54 -5.19 3.51 2.63
C GLU A 54 -4.68 4.68 1.77
N ILE A 55 -4.16 5.74 2.39
CA ILE A 55 -3.56 6.87 1.66
C ILE A 55 -2.34 6.41 0.86
N SER A 56 -1.50 5.57 1.45
CA SER A 56 -0.33 5.01 0.77
C SER A 56 -0.74 4.13 -0.42
N HIS A 57 -1.76 3.31 -0.25
CA HIS A 57 -2.28 2.42 -1.28
C HIS A 57 -2.88 3.20 -2.46
N LEU A 58 -3.75 4.18 -2.19
CA LEU A 58 -4.30 5.07 -3.21
C LEU A 58 -3.22 5.93 -3.87
N SER A 59 -2.21 6.36 -3.12
CA SER A 59 -1.03 7.05 -3.70
C SER A 59 -0.26 6.14 -4.64
N HIS A 60 -0.18 4.84 -4.36
CA HIS A 60 0.47 3.88 -5.23
C HIS A 60 -0.31 3.66 -6.54
N LEU A 61 -1.64 3.57 -6.46
CA LEU A 61 -2.50 3.61 -7.65
C LEU A 61 -2.29 4.90 -8.44
N LEU A 62 -2.24 6.05 -7.77
CA LEU A 62 -2.01 7.34 -8.42
C LEU A 62 -0.66 7.38 -9.12
N THR A 63 0.40 6.79 -8.54
CA THR A 63 1.70 6.65 -9.20
C THR A 63 1.63 5.78 -10.45
N ALA A 64 0.90 4.66 -10.41
CA ALA A 64 0.69 3.80 -11.57
C ALA A 64 -0.07 4.54 -12.68
N LEU A 65 -1.17 5.22 -12.33
CA LEU A 65 -1.98 6.03 -13.25
C LEU A 65 -1.19 7.21 -13.82
N ASN A 66 -0.36 7.88 -13.01
CA ASN A 66 0.52 8.97 -13.47
C ASN A 66 1.40 8.51 -14.63
N ARG A 67 2.09 7.38 -14.47
CA ARG A 67 2.96 6.83 -15.51
C ARG A 67 2.16 6.34 -16.71
N PHE A 68 1.02 5.72 -16.48
CA PHE A 68 0.12 5.29 -17.55
C PHE A 68 -0.31 6.49 -18.40
N CYS A 69 -0.76 7.58 -17.79
CA CYS A 69 -1.14 8.81 -18.50
C CYS A 69 0.02 9.42 -19.28
N VAL A 70 1.25 9.43 -18.76
CA VAL A 70 2.43 9.90 -19.53
C VAL A 70 2.59 9.13 -20.83
N VAL A 71 2.39 7.81 -20.80
CA VAL A 71 2.68 6.92 -21.92
C VAL A 71 1.52 6.85 -22.93
N PHE A 72 0.28 6.78 -22.45
CA PHE A 72 -0.91 6.59 -23.29
C PHE A 72 -1.60 7.90 -23.65
N PHE A 73 -1.54 8.92 -22.79
CA PHE A 73 -2.29 10.16 -22.92
C PHE A 73 -1.42 11.41 -22.65
N PRO A 74 -0.33 11.62 -23.39
CA PRO A 74 0.65 12.68 -23.11
C PRO A 74 0.06 14.10 -23.15
N PHE A 75 -0.99 14.33 -23.95
CA PHE A 75 -1.68 15.62 -24.02
C PHE A 75 -2.48 15.90 -22.74
N TYR A 76 -3.31 14.94 -22.31
CA TYR A 76 -4.11 15.06 -21.08
C TYR A 76 -3.26 15.05 -19.81
N TYR A 77 -2.12 14.35 -19.83
CA TYR A 77 -1.19 14.28 -18.71
C TYR A 77 -0.76 15.67 -18.22
N LYS A 78 -0.46 16.60 -19.12
CA LYS A 78 0.00 17.95 -18.77
C LYS A 78 -1.04 18.74 -17.98
N THR A 79 -2.32 18.51 -18.26
CA THR A 79 -3.44 19.17 -17.58
C THR A 79 -3.75 18.47 -16.25
N LEU A 80 -3.94 17.15 -16.27
CA LEU A 80 -4.34 16.36 -15.10
C LEU A 80 -3.24 16.32 -14.02
N PHE A 81 -2.00 16.04 -14.43
CA PHE A 81 -0.85 15.95 -13.53
C PHE A 81 0.02 17.21 -13.55
N SER A 82 -0.63 18.37 -13.69
CA SER A 82 -0.02 19.66 -13.36
C SER A 82 0.38 19.70 -11.87
N LYS A 83 1.21 20.66 -11.47
CA LYS A 83 1.63 20.80 -10.05
C LYS A 83 0.42 20.95 -9.12
N LEU A 84 -0.50 21.84 -9.47
CA LEU A 84 -1.73 22.07 -8.70
C LEU A 84 -2.66 20.85 -8.75
N GLY A 85 -2.89 20.28 -9.94
CA GLY A 85 -3.75 19.09 -10.10
C GLY A 85 -3.25 17.91 -9.28
N THR A 86 -1.94 17.65 -9.27
CA THR A 86 -1.34 16.59 -8.45
C THR A 86 -1.56 16.82 -6.97
N ILE A 87 -1.38 18.06 -6.49
CA ILE A 87 -1.61 18.41 -5.08
C ILE A 87 -3.07 18.21 -4.71
N VAL A 88 -4.01 18.67 -5.55
CA VAL A 88 -5.46 18.51 -5.32
C VAL A 88 -5.85 17.04 -5.23
N ILE A 89 -5.37 16.19 -6.15
CA ILE A 89 -5.66 14.75 -6.13
C ILE A 89 -5.10 14.09 -4.87
N ILE A 90 -3.88 14.46 -4.43
CA ILE A 90 -3.30 13.94 -3.18
C ILE A 90 -4.18 14.34 -1.99
N HIS A 91 -4.60 15.59 -1.88
CA HIS A 91 -5.48 16.01 -0.78
C HIS A 91 -6.83 15.30 -0.82
N ALA A 92 -7.39 15.08 -2.01
CA ALA A 92 -8.61 14.29 -2.16
C ALA A 92 -8.43 12.84 -1.67
N ILE A 93 -7.29 12.20 -1.97
CA ILE A 93 -6.95 10.87 -1.44
C ILE A 93 -6.93 10.91 0.10
N TRP A 94 -6.26 11.89 0.70
CA TRP A 94 -6.23 12.05 2.15
C TRP A 94 -7.63 12.13 2.76
N VAL A 95 -8.47 13.01 2.24
CA VAL A 95 -9.84 13.20 2.74
C VAL A 95 -10.68 11.94 2.57
N VAL A 96 -10.63 11.30 1.40
CA VAL A 96 -11.41 10.08 1.11
C VAL A 96 -10.97 8.93 2.01
N SER A 97 -9.66 8.68 2.16
CA SER A 97 -9.15 7.61 3.02
C SER A 97 -9.48 7.83 4.48
N ILE A 98 -9.30 9.05 5.00
CA ILE A 98 -9.64 9.36 6.40
C ILE A 98 -11.13 9.19 6.64
N LEU A 99 -11.97 9.73 5.75
CA LEU A 99 -13.42 9.60 5.89
C LEU A 99 -13.86 8.14 5.82
N PHE A 100 -13.27 7.36 4.91
CA PHE A 100 -13.53 5.93 4.80
C PHE A 100 -13.18 5.19 6.09
N CYS A 101 -11.98 5.38 6.63
CA CYS A 101 -11.56 4.73 7.87
C CYS A 101 -12.42 5.16 9.07
N VAL A 102 -12.73 6.45 9.21
CA VAL A 102 -13.58 6.95 10.30
C VAL A 102 -15.00 6.37 10.19
N LEU A 103 -15.58 6.35 8.99
CA LEU A 103 -16.93 5.82 8.79
C LEU A 103 -16.99 4.32 9.08
N PHE A 104 -16.10 3.53 8.49
CA PHE A 104 -16.16 2.07 8.60
C PHE A 104 -15.61 1.55 9.93
N TYR A 105 -14.55 2.13 10.46
CA TYR A 105 -13.87 1.54 11.63
C TYR A 105 -14.31 2.18 12.94
N GLU A 106 -14.45 3.52 12.99
CA GLU A 106 -14.87 4.22 14.21
C GLU A 106 -16.39 4.25 14.37
N ILE A 107 -17.14 4.76 13.38
CA ILE A 107 -18.58 4.99 13.50
C ILE A 107 -19.37 3.67 13.48
N LEU A 108 -19.04 2.73 12.58
CA LEU A 108 -19.71 1.44 12.52
C LEU A 108 -19.25 0.45 13.61
N GLY A 109 -18.25 0.83 14.42
CA GLY A 109 -17.78 0.08 15.58
C GLY A 109 -16.92 -1.14 15.24
N CYS A 110 -16.16 -1.10 14.15
CA CYS A 110 -15.20 -2.14 13.77
C CYS A 110 -13.78 -1.62 13.94
N LEU A 111 -13.47 -1.30 15.20
CA LEU A 111 -12.21 -0.70 15.61
C LEU A 111 -11.04 -1.60 15.22
N PHE A 112 -9.96 -0.95 14.76
CA PHE A 112 -8.66 -1.58 14.53
C PHE A 112 -7.79 -1.32 15.75
N THR A 113 -7.72 -2.29 16.66
CA THR A 113 -7.19 -2.14 18.01
C THR A 113 -6.13 -3.22 18.27
N PHE A 114 -5.34 -3.08 19.33
CA PHE A 114 -4.38 -4.13 19.70
C PHE A 114 -5.15 -5.42 20.04
N ASP A 115 -4.77 -6.50 19.37
CA ASP A 115 -5.30 -7.85 19.56
C ASP A 115 -4.24 -8.69 20.26
N GLU A 116 -4.59 -9.17 21.46
CA GLU A 116 -3.68 -9.95 22.31
C GLU A 116 -3.32 -11.30 21.69
N VAL A 117 -4.20 -11.86 20.85
CA VAL A 117 -3.97 -13.17 20.22
C VAL A 117 -2.92 -13.05 19.13
N SER A 118 -3.05 -12.09 18.23
CA SER A 118 -2.07 -11.83 17.17
C SER A 118 -0.87 -10.99 17.61
N TRP A 119 -0.92 -10.44 18.83
CA TRP A 119 0.08 -9.55 19.43
C TRP A 119 0.38 -8.33 18.55
N THR A 120 -0.61 -7.83 17.81
CA THR A 120 -0.50 -6.70 16.88
C THR A 120 -1.85 -6.02 16.72
N PHE A 121 -1.97 -5.02 15.84
CA PHE A 121 -3.28 -4.47 15.52
C PHE A 121 -4.13 -5.45 14.69
N GLY A 122 -5.39 -5.58 15.09
CA GLY A 122 -6.40 -6.34 14.38
C GLY A 122 -7.77 -5.68 14.48
N PHE A 123 -8.64 -5.99 13.51
CA PHE A 123 -10.06 -5.62 13.62
C PHE A 123 -10.75 -6.46 14.69
N LEU A 124 -11.75 -5.86 15.34
CA LEU A 124 -12.65 -6.59 16.24
C LEU A 124 -13.23 -7.83 15.54
N THR A 125 -13.10 -9.00 16.18
CA THR A 125 -13.41 -10.31 15.59
C THR A 125 -14.90 -10.66 15.60
N THR A 126 -15.79 -9.66 15.65
CA THR A 126 -17.24 -9.89 15.59
C THR A 126 -17.66 -10.33 14.18
N LYS A 127 -18.74 -11.12 14.08
CA LYS A 127 -19.28 -11.57 12.77
C LYS A 127 -19.57 -10.39 11.83
N LYS A 128 -20.11 -9.28 12.37
CA LYS A 128 -20.39 -8.05 11.61
C LYS A 128 -19.10 -7.45 11.05
N CYS A 129 -18.08 -7.31 11.90
CA CYS A 129 -16.82 -6.69 11.50
C CYS A 129 -16.04 -7.57 10.53
N ASN A 130 -15.94 -8.88 10.76
CA ASN A 130 -15.31 -9.81 9.83
C ASN A 130 -15.96 -9.76 8.44
N GLN A 131 -17.29 -9.73 8.38
CA GLN A 131 -17.99 -9.61 7.10
C GLN A 131 -17.71 -8.26 6.42
N MET A 132 -17.69 -7.17 7.19
CA MET A 132 -17.45 -5.84 6.64
C MET A 132 -16.01 -5.67 6.14
N THR A 133 -15.02 -6.03 6.95
CA THR A 133 -13.59 -5.91 6.65
C THR A 133 -13.17 -6.84 5.52
N TRP A 134 -13.83 -8.00 5.37
CA TRP A 134 -13.68 -8.83 4.18
C TRP A 134 -13.90 -8.03 2.87
N TYR A 135 -14.91 -7.16 2.81
CA TYR A 135 -15.15 -6.35 1.61
C TYR A 135 -14.32 -5.07 1.58
N THR A 136 -14.26 -4.36 2.71
CA THR A 136 -13.66 -3.02 2.77
C THR A 136 -12.14 -3.03 2.81
N ASP A 137 -11.53 -4.12 3.30
CA ASP A 137 -10.08 -4.26 3.40
C ASP A 137 -9.59 -5.35 2.45
N LEU A 138 -9.94 -6.63 2.63
CA LEU A 138 -9.40 -7.71 1.80
C LEU A 138 -9.72 -7.56 0.30
N ILE A 139 -11.01 -7.54 -0.06
CA ILE A 139 -11.43 -7.51 -1.46
C ILE A 139 -11.04 -6.19 -2.13
N LEU A 140 -11.28 -5.06 -1.45
CA LEU A 140 -10.94 -3.74 -1.98
C LEU A 140 -9.43 -3.60 -2.22
N ASN A 141 -8.58 -3.90 -1.23
CA ASN A 141 -7.13 -3.79 -1.37
C ASN A 141 -6.57 -4.81 -2.37
N THR A 142 -7.12 -6.02 -2.44
CA THR A 142 -6.72 -7.02 -3.45
C THR A 142 -7.07 -6.55 -4.87
N ALA A 143 -8.28 -6.02 -5.08
CA ALA A 143 -8.67 -5.47 -6.38
C ALA A 143 -7.76 -4.32 -6.80
N MET A 144 -7.42 -3.43 -5.86
CA MET A 144 -6.49 -2.33 -6.08
C MET A 144 -5.09 -2.81 -6.48
N ILE A 145 -4.55 -3.82 -5.80
CA ILE A 145 -3.25 -4.45 -6.15
C ILE A 145 -3.27 -5.00 -7.59
N ILE A 146 -4.35 -5.68 -7.98
CA ILE A 146 -4.50 -6.24 -9.32
C ILE A 146 -4.55 -5.12 -10.37
N ILE A 147 -5.33 -4.06 -10.12
CA ILE A 147 -5.42 -2.89 -11.01
C ILE A 147 -4.04 -2.24 -11.17
N ILE A 148 -3.34 -1.99 -10.06
CA ILE A 148 -1.99 -1.43 -10.04
C ILE A 148 -1.04 -2.28 -10.89
N LEU A 149 -1.07 -3.60 -10.71
CA LEU A 149 -0.20 -4.52 -11.44
C LEU A 149 -0.48 -4.45 -12.95
N VAL A 150 -1.75 -4.54 -13.34
CA VAL A 150 -2.18 -4.46 -14.75
C VAL A 150 -1.76 -3.13 -15.37
N VAL A 151 -2.04 -2.00 -14.70
CA VAL A 151 -1.67 -0.65 -15.18
C VAL A 151 -0.16 -0.51 -15.35
N ASN A 152 0.63 -0.97 -14.37
CA ASN A 152 2.09 -0.91 -14.44
C ASN A 152 2.64 -1.80 -15.55
N LEU A 153 2.10 -3.00 -15.74
CA LEU A 153 2.47 -3.89 -16.84
C LEU A 153 2.18 -3.26 -18.20
N LEU A 154 0.95 -2.79 -18.43
CA LEU A 154 0.56 -2.11 -19.67
C LEU A 154 1.48 -0.92 -19.98
N THR A 155 1.78 -0.12 -18.95
CA THR A 155 2.69 1.02 -19.04
C THR A 155 4.10 0.58 -19.41
N ALA A 156 4.65 -0.43 -18.74
CA ALA A 156 5.99 -0.97 -19.02
C ALA A 156 6.09 -1.53 -20.44
N PHE A 157 5.10 -2.31 -20.88
CA PHE A 157 5.07 -2.88 -22.24
C PHE A 157 5.01 -1.79 -23.31
N LYS A 158 4.11 -0.82 -23.17
CA LYS A 158 3.95 0.26 -24.15
C LYS A 158 5.16 1.20 -24.17
N ALA A 159 5.68 1.59 -22.99
CA ALA A 159 6.90 2.40 -22.90
C ALA A 159 8.10 1.69 -23.53
N GLY A 160 8.28 0.39 -23.26
CA GLY A 160 9.34 -0.41 -23.86
C GLY A 160 9.20 -0.53 -25.38
N LYS A 161 7.97 -0.71 -25.91
CA LYS A 161 7.70 -0.73 -27.36
C LYS A 161 8.04 0.61 -28.01
N ASN A 162 7.60 1.72 -27.41
CA ASN A 162 7.87 3.08 -27.92
C ASN A 162 9.38 3.38 -27.91
N SER A 163 10.07 3.04 -26.81
CA SER A 163 11.52 3.19 -26.67
C SER A 163 12.26 2.41 -27.76
N ARG A 164 11.97 1.10 -27.90
CA ARG A 164 12.59 0.26 -28.94
C ARG A 164 12.32 0.78 -30.36
N SER A 165 11.10 1.23 -30.64
CA SER A 165 10.75 1.81 -31.94
C SER A 165 11.60 3.05 -32.26
N LEU A 166 11.74 3.96 -31.30
CA LEU A 166 12.54 5.17 -31.45
C LEU A 166 14.04 4.85 -31.60
N MET A 167 14.54 3.91 -30.79
CA MET A 167 15.93 3.47 -30.84
C MET A 167 16.29 2.80 -32.17
N ASN A 168 15.42 1.92 -32.68
CA ASN A 168 15.60 1.29 -33.98
C ASN A 168 15.59 2.32 -35.12
N ALA A 169 14.68 3.30 -35.08
CA ALA A 169 14.64 4.39 -36.06
C ALA A 169 15.89 5.27 -36.04
N ALA A 170 16.51 5.44 -34.87
CA ALA A 170 17.76 6.18 -34.70
C ALA A 170 19.04 5.33 -34.94
N GLY A 171 18.91 4.03 -35.19
CA GLY A 171 20.06 3.11 -35.31
C GLY A 171 20.83 2.87 -34.00
N ILE A 172 20.21 3.15 -32.84
CA ILE A 172 20.84 3.05 -31.51
C ILE A 172 20.39 1.76 -30.80
N LYS A 173 21.32 1.05 -30.13
CA LYS A 173 20.99 -0.12 -29.31
C LYS A 173 20.66 0.28 -27.86
N MET A 174 19.68 -0.40 -27.27
CA MET A 174 19.30 -0.23 -25.86
C MET A 174 20.49 -0.48 -24.93
N SER A 175 20.81 0.49 -24.08
CA SER A 175 21.89 0.33 -23.09
C SER A 175 21.54 -0.75 -22.06
N LYS A 176 22.54 -1.53 -21.63
CA LYS A 176 22.40 -2.50 -20.53
C LYS A 176 21.77 -1.87 -19.29
N LYS A 177 22.15 -0.63 -18.97
CA LYS A 177 21.64 0.14 -17.81
C LYS A 177 20.15 0.48 -17.94
N GLN A 178 19.68 0.83 -19.14
CA GLN A 178 18.26 1.11 -19.37
C GLN A 178 17.44 -0.17 -19.31
N LYS A 179 17.92 -1.27 -19.93
CA LYS A 179 17.28 -2.58 -19.84
C LYS A 179 17.15 -3.06 -18.39
N GLN A 180 18.20 -2.92 -17.58
CA GLN A 180 18.17 -3.26 -16.16
C GLN A 180 17.16 -2.41 -15.38
N ARG A 181 17.02 -1.12 -15.69
CA ARG A 181 16.01 -0.26 -15.06
C ARG A 181 14.58 -0.69 -15.38
N GLU A 182 14.29 -1.04 -16.62
CA GLU A 182 12.97 -1.56 -17.01
C GLU A 182 12.64 -2.87 -16.28
N LEU A 183 13.59 -3.82 -16.25
CA LEU A 183 13.43 -5.10 -15.55
C LEU A 183 13.30 -4.92 -14.03
N GLY A 184 14.12 -4.05 -13.44
CA GLY A 184 14.07 -3.75 -12.01
C GLY A 184 12.73 -3.16 -11.59
N PHE A 185 12.17 -2.27 -12.41
CA PHE A 185 10.84 -1.72 -12.16
C PHE A 185 9.73 -2.78 -12.19
N ILE A 186 9.77 -3.70 -13.17
CA ILE A 186 8.83 -4.81 -13.26
C ILE A 186 8.96 -5.69 -12.01
N LYS A 187 10.19 -6.11 -11.65
CA LYS A 187 10.45 -6.91 -10.45
C LYS A 187 9.91 -6.23 -9.19
N GLN A 188 10.16 -4.94 -9.02
CA GLN A 188 9.69 -4.16 -7.86
C GLN A 188 8.16 -4.19 -7.75
N THR A 189 7.44 -3.95 -8.85
CA THR A 189 5.97 -3.90 -8.83
C THR A 189 5.36 -5.25 -8.49
N PHE A 190 5.88 -6.32 -9.10
CA PHE A 190 5.43 -7.68 -8.80
C PHE A 190 5.70 -8.05 -7.35
N LEU A 191 6.92 -7.81 -6.85
CA LEU A 191 7.28 -8.16 -5.49
C LEU A 191 6.43 -7.39 -4.47
N GLN A 192 6.24 -6.09 -4.67
CA GLN A 192 5.38 -5.28 -3.81
C GLN A 192 3.92 -5.78 -3.82
N GLY A 193 3.38 -6.12 -4.98
CA GLY A 193 2.03 -6.68 -5.09
C GLY A 193 1.88 -8.02 -4.38
N ILE A 194 2.87 -8.92 -4.53
CA ILE A 194 2.89 -10.21 -3.85
C ILE A 194 3.00 -10.03 -2.33
N CYS A 195 3.88 -9.16 -1.84
CA CYS A 195 4.03 -8.92 -0.40
C CYS A 195 2.72 -8.40 0.22
N LEU A 196 2.06 -7.42 -0.41
CA LEU A 196 0.79 -6.88 0.07
C LEU A 196 -0.33 -7.93 0.02
N PHE A 197 -0.44 -8.68 -1.07
CA PHE A 197 -1.42 -9.76 -1.19
C PHE A 197 -1.18 -10.86 -0.17
N ALA A 198 0.07 -11.27 0.04
CA ALA A 198 0.42 -12.29 1.03
C ALA A 198 0.10 -11.83 2.45
N GLY A 199 0.34 -10.57 2.80
CA GLY A 199 -0.04 -10.02 4.12
C GLY A 199 -1.56 -10.11 4.35
N GLN A 200 -2.34 -9.67 3.37
CA GLN A 200 -3.82 -9.74 3.40
C GLN A 200 -4.33 -11.18 3.45
N PHE A 201 -3.77 -12.07 2.61
CA PHE A 201 -4.09 -13.49 2.60
C PHE A 201 -3.78 -14.15 3.94
N THR A 202 -2.61 -13.87 4.51
CA THR A 202 -2.23 -14.39 5.83
C THR A 202 -3.19 -13.89 6.92
N TYR A 203 -3.53 -12.60 6.93
CA TYR A 203 -4.42 -12.04 7.93
C TYR A 203 -5.85 -12.59 7.86
N TYR A 204 -6.45 -12.71 6.66
CA TYR A 204 -7.85 -13.13 6.54
C TYR A 204 -8.07 -14.64 6.46
N LEU A 205 -7.13 -15.40 5.89
CA LEU A 205 -7.32 -16.83 5.63
C LEU A 205 -6.46 -17.73 6.49
N ILE A 206 -5.25 -17.31 6.83
CA ILE A 206 -4.33 -18.14 7.62
C ILE A 206 -4.51 -17.89 9.12
N ALA A 207 -4.55 -16.64 9.57
CA ALA A 207 -4.66 -16.31 10.99
C ALA A 207 -5.85 -16.99 11.70
N PRO A 208 -7.08 -17.05 11.13
CA PRO A 208 -8.19 -17.73 11.79
C PRO A 208 -8.04 -19.26 11.89
N LEU A 209 -7.15 -19.87 11.09
CA LEU A 209 -6.89 -21.31 11.10
C LEU A 209 -5.83 -21.71 12.13
N LEU A 210 -5.10 -20.74 12.68
CA LEU A 210 -4.00 -20.99 13.59
C LEU A 210 -4.45 -20.81 15.03
N SER A 211 -4.45 -21.91 15.78
CA SER A 211 -4.67 -21.88 17.23
C SER A 211 -3.39 -21.50 18.00
N ASP A 212 -2.22 -21.64 17.38
CA ASP A 212 -0.93 -21.44 18.01
C ASP A 212 -0.46 -19.97 17.89
N THR A 213 -0.40 -19.28 19.03
CA THR A 213 0.01 -17.88 19.17
C THR A 213 1.41 -17.60 18.60
N VAL A 214 2.35 -18.55 18.73
CA VAL A 214 3.73 -18.37 18.26
C VAL A 214 3.78 -18.43 16.73
N LEU A 215 3.04 -19.36 16.12
CA LEU A 215 2.96 -19.48 14.68
C LEU A 215 2.23 -18.28 14.05
N LEU A 216 1.19 -17.78 14.73
CA LEU A 216 0.45 -16.59 14.34
C LEU A 216 1.34 -15.34 14.32
N PHE A 217 2.11 -15.12 15.39
CA PHE A 217 3.06 -14.01 15.48
C PHE A 217 4.12 -14.08 14.37
N LEU A 218 4.76 -15.25 14.20
CA LEU A 218 5.78 -15.44 13.17
C LEU A 218 5.23 -15.19 11.76
N LEU A 219 4.01 -15.62 11.43
CA LEU A 219 3.47 -15.44 10.08
C LEU A 219 3.09 -14.01 9.75
N LEU A 220 2.56 -13.27 10.73
CA LEU A 220 2.25 -11.85 10.56
C LEU A 220 3.53 -11.02 10.41
N ASP A 221 4.57 -11.31 11.20
CA ASP A 221 5.82 -10.55 11.19
C ASP A 221 6.79 -10.97 10.06
N ASN A 222 6.78 -12.25 9.63
CA ASN A 222 7.60 -12.72 8.50
C ASN A 222 7.20 -12.12 7.15
N SER A 223 5.99 -11.54 7.05
CA SER A 223 5.60 -10.76 5.86
C SER A 223 6.45 -9.48 5.71
N ILE A 224 7.07 -9.00 6.79
CA ILE A 224 7.99 -7.85 6.82
C ILE A 224 9.44 -8.31 6.61
N PHE A 225 9.82 -9.50 7.10
CA PHE A 225 11.22 -9.94 7.07
C PHE A 225 11.70 -10.50 5.72
N LYS A 226 10.81 -11.07 4.89
CA LYS A 226 11.25 -11.67 3.60
C LYS A 226 11.66 -10.67 2.52
N GLN A 227 11.62 -9.37 2.80
CA GLN A 227 12.11 -8.33 1.89
C GLN A 227 13.55 -7.85 2.19
N ARG A 228 14.23 -8.42 3.19
CA ARG A 228 15.64 -8.08 3.49
C ARG A 228 16.69 -9.03 2.89
N ASP A 229 16.31 -10.24 2.47
CA ASP A 229 17.28 -11.26 2.03
C ASP A 229 17.30 -11.57 0.51
N THR A 230 16.97 -10.59 -0.35
CA THR A 230 17.31 -10.62 -1.81
C THR A 230 17.48 -9.22 -2.38
#